data_AF-M2Z676-F1
#
_entry.id   AF-M2Z676-F1
#
_cell.length_a   1.000
_cell.length_b   1.000
_cell.length_c   1.000
_cell.angle_alpha   90.00
_cell.angle_beta   90.00
_cell.angle_gamma   90.00
#
_symmetry.space_group_name_H-M   'P 1'
#
loop_
_entity.id
_entity.type
_entity.pdbx_description
1 polymer ?
#
loop_
_entity_poly.entity_id
_entity_poly.type
_entity_poly.pdbx_seq_one_letter_code
_entity_poly.pdbx_strand_id
1 'polypeptide(L)'
;MTDLKPISAEARMILAELHALRDEMTSMHQEARATLVAIRELFNELQRVETAESNIEHELEDVAQRLGDALDEQRMSLTSCSVCGSDVERHTAFADRRAMGERRTGAERRNLGHSAAEGPPDLGPASFDWTTGPET
;
A
#
# COMPACT_ATOMS: atom_id res chain seq x y z
N MET A 1 16.57 -35.40 -87.86
CA MET A 1 16.81 -34.04 -87.32
C MET A 1 15.61 -33.56 -86.51
N THR A 2 15.16 -34.41 -85.60
CA THR A 2 14.02 -34.27 -84.70
C THR A 2 14.61 -34.72 -83.36
N ASP A 3 14.66 -33.97 -82.26
CA ASP A 3 13.50 -33.54 -81.48
C ASP A 3 13.98 -32.59 -80.34
N LEU A 4 14.75 -31.54 -80.67
CA LEU A 4 15.35 -30.64 -79.67
C LEU A 4 14.37 -29.55 -79.15
N LYS A 5 13.26 -29.35 -79.86
CA LYS A 5 12.21 -28.38 -79.50
C LYS A 5 11.51 -28.67 -78.17
N PRO A 6 11.06 -29.91 -77.87
CA PRO A 6 10.48 -30.20 -76.56
C PRO A 6 11.48 -29.92 -75.43
N ILE A 7 12.70 -30.48 -75.53
CA ILE A 7 13.75 -30.31 -74.52
C ILE A 7 14.02 -28.82 -74.19
N SER A 8 13.97 -27.95 -75.21
CA SER A 8 14.10 -26.50 -75.04
C SER A 8 12.92 -25.84 -74.30
N ALA A 9 11.70 -26.36 -74.44
CA ALA A 9 10.53 -25.90 -73.71
C ALA A 9 10.58 -26.34 -72.24
N GLU A 10 10.91 -27.61 -71.97
CA GLU A 10 11.04 -28.10 -70.59
C GLU A 10 12.16 -27.36 -69.84
N ALA A 11 13.31 -27.14 -70.48
CA ALA A 11 14.40 -26.37 -69.87
C ALA A 11 13.99 -24.92 -69.52
N ARG A 12 13.17 -24.27 -70.35
CA ARG A 12 12.64 -22.93 -70.07
C ARG A 12 11.65 -22.93 -68.91
N MET A 13 10.80 -23.94 -68.82
CA MET A 13 9.88 -24.10 -67.68
C MET A 13 10.64 -24.31 -66.37
N ILE A 14 11.62 -25.22 -66.36
CA ILE A 14 12.45 -25.47 -65.17
C ILE A 14 13.16 -24.19 -64.73
N LEU A 15 13.72 -23.42 -65.66
CA LEU A 15 14.33 -22.14 -65.33
C LEU A 15 13.31 -21.16 -64.72
N ALA A 16 12.11 -21.06 -65.28
CA ALA A 16 11.06 -20.20 -64.74
C ALA A 16 10.66 -20.62 -63.31
N GLU A 17 10.52 -21.91 -63.03
CA GLU A 17 10.23 -22.44 -61.70
C GLU A 17 11.36 -22.14 -60.71
N LEU A 18 12.62 -22.31 -61.12
CA LEU A 18 13.78 -21.95 -60.29
C LEU A 18 13.85 -20.44 -59.99
N HIS A 19 13.45 -19.61 -60.93
CA HIS A 19 13.32 -18.17 -60.72
C HIS A 19 12.22 -17.86 -59.70
N ALA A 20 11.02 -18.46 -59.85
CA ALA A 20 9.92 -18.28 -58.92
C ALA A 20 10.30 -18.71 -57.49
N LEU A 21 10.91 -19.89 -57.32
CA LEU A 21 11.34 -20.39 -56.00
C LEU A 21 12.37 -19.48 -55.33
N ARG A 22 13.29 -18.89 -56.09
CA ARG A 22 14.27 -17.94 -55.57
C ARG A 22 13.59 -16.65 -55.11
N ASP A 23 12.61 -16.17 -55.86
CA ASP A 23 11.86 -14.95 -55.51
C ASP A 23 11.03 -15.19 -54.24
N GLU A 24 10.38 -16.35 -54.12
CA GLU A 24 9.69 -16.78 -52.90
C GLU A 24 10.63 -16.88 -51.69
N MET A 25 11.80 -17.51 -51.87
CA MET A 25 12.82 -17.60 -50.82
C MET A 25 13.31 -16.20 -50.39
N THR A 26 13.46 -15.28 -51.34
CA THR A 26 13.84 -13.89 -51.05
C THR A 26 12.75 -13.17 -50.27
N SER A 27 11.48 -13.38 -50.62
CA SER A 27 10.34 -12.83 -49.88
C SER A 27 10.31 -13.35 -48.44
N MET A 28 10.39 -14.67 -48.26
CA MET A 28 10.40 -15.28 -46.92
C MET A 28 11.58 -14.78 -46.08
N HIS A 29 12.75 -14.57 -46.69
CA HIS A 29 13.91 -14.01 -45.99
C HIS A 29 13.65 -12.58 -45.51
N GLN A 30 12.99 -11.76 -46.33
CA GLN A 30 12.63 -10.39 -45.96
C GLN A 30 11.59 -10.36 -44.84
N GLU A 31 10.58 -11.22 -44.90
CA GLU A 31 9.57 -11.37 -43.84
C GLU A 31 10.20 -11.83 -42.52
N ALA A 32 11.09 -12.83 -42.57
CA ALA A 32 11.82 -13.30 -41.38
C ALA A 32 12.68 -12.17 -40.78
N ARG A 33 13.34 -11.38 -41.63
CA ARG A 33 14.13 -10.23 -41.18
C ARG A 33 13.25 -9.15 -40.53
N ALA A 34 12.11 -8.84 -41.12
CA ALA A 34 11.14 -7.90 -40.55
C ALA A 34 10.63 -8.38 -39.18
N THR A 35 10.31 -9.67 -39.07
CA THR A 35 9.88 -10.30 -37.82
C THR A 35 10.95 -10.19 -36.74
N LEU A 36 12.23 -10.42 -37.08
CA LEU A 36 13.35 -10.27 -36.14
C LEU A 36 13.50 -8.83 -35.64
N VAL A 37 13.26 -7.83 -36.50
CA VAL A 37 13.29 -6.41 -36.09
C VAL A 37 12.17 -6.14 -35.09
N ALA A 38 10.95 -6.57 -35.39
CA ALA A 38 9.80 -6.39 -34.50
C ALA A 38 10.04 -7.05 -33.12
N ILE A 39 10.62 -8.26 -33.09
CA ILE A 39 10.97 -8.94 -31.82
C ILE A 39 11.99 -8.12 -31.02
N ARG A 40 13.00 -7.53 -31.68
CA ARG A 40 13.99 -6.67 -31.00
C ARG A 40 13.36 -5.41 -30.44
N GLU A 41 12.41 -4.81 -31.15
CA GLU A 41 11.68 -3.65 -30.68
C GLU A 41 10.84 -3.98 -29.44
N LEU A 42 10.13 -5.12 -29.44
CA LEU A 42 9.39 -5.59 -28.27
C LEU A 42 10.31 -5.86 -27.08
N PHE A 43 11.48 -6.46 -27.30
CA PHE A 43 12.46 -6.68 -26.24
C PHE A 43 12.95 -5.37 -25.61
N ASN A 44 13.25 -4.37 -26.43
CA ASN A 44 13.66 -3.05 -25.93
C ASN A 44 12.53 -2.39 -25.12
N GLU A 45 11.27 -2.55 -25.54
CA GLU A 45 10.14 -2.02 -24.80
C GLU A 45 9.95 -2.72 -23.45
N LEU A 46 10.13 -4.04 -23.39
CA LEU A 46 10.12 -4.79 -22.14
C LEU A 46 11.20 -4.28 -21.17
N GLN A 47 12.42 -4.03 -21.64
CA GLN A 47 13.48 -3.47 -20.79
C GLN A 47 13.13 -2.07 -20.24
N ARG A 48 12.43 -1.25 -21.03
CA ARG A 48 11.96 0.06 -20.55
C ARG A 48 10.90 -0.09 -19.47
N VAL A 49 9.95 -1.01 -19.66
CA VAL A 49 8.91 -1.30 -18.68
C VAL A 49 9.53 -1.81 -17.38
N GLU A 50 10.47 -2.75 -17.43
CA GLU A 50 11.20 -3.26 -16.27
C GLU A 50 11.94 -2.14 -15.52
N THR A 51 12.59 -1.23 -16.25
CA THR A 51 13.25 -0.07 -15.63
C THR A 51 12.23 0.86 -14.95
N ALA A 52 11.09 1.10 -15.59
CA ALA A 52 10.04 1.94 -15.03
C ALA A 52 9.42 1.29 -13.77
N GLU A 53 9.22 -0.02 -13.78
CA GLU A 53 8.76 -0.78 -12.61
C GLU A 53 9.73 -0.67 -11.44
N SER A 54 11.02 -0.91 -11.69
CA SER A 54 12.07 -0.78 -10.65
C SER A 54 12.13 0.63 -10.05
N ASN A 55 11.93 1.67 -10.88
CA ASN A 55 11.87 3.04 -10.38
C ASN A 55 10.63 3.27 -9.49
N ILE A 56 9.46 2.77 -9.90
CA ILE A 56 8.23 2.87 -9.11
C ILE A 56 8.38 2.14 -7.78
N GLU A 57 8.98 0.95 -7.76
CA GLU A 57 9.26 0.22 -6.52
C GLU A 57 10.12 1.04 -5.57
N HIS A 58 11.18 1.67 -6.07
CA HIS A 58 12.07 2.50 -5.26
C HIS A 58 11.37 3.76 -4.73
N GLU A 59 10.54 4.42 -5.56
CA GLU A 59 9.74 5.56 -5.12
C GLU A 59 8.72 5.17 -4.04
N LEU A 60 8.10 4.00 -4.15
CA LEU A 60 7.18 3.49 -3.13
C LEU A 60 7.92 3.18 -1.82
N GLU A 61 9.14 2.66 -1.88
CA GLU A 61 9.99 2.43 -0.71
C GLU A 61 10.34 3.76 -0.02
N ASP A 62 10.71 4.80 -0.77
CA ASP A 62 10.96 6.15 -0.22
C ASP A 62 9.70 6.71 0.47
N VAL A 63 8.54 6.59 -0.18
CA VAL A 63 7.27 7.03 0.40
C VAL A 63 6.97 6.27 1.69
N ALA A 64 7.18 4.96 1.71
CA ALA A 64 6.97 4.14 2.90
C ALA A 64 7.90 4.57 4.05
N GLN A 65 9.17 4.84 3.77
CA GLN A 65 10.13 5.32 4.76
C GLN A 65 9.71 6.68 5.32
N ARG A 66 9.35 7.63 4.46
CA ARG A 66 8.91 8.97 4.86
C ARG A 66 7.64 8.95 5.71
N LEU A 67 6.72 8.03 5.41
CA LEU A 67 5.53 7.81 6.23
C LEU A 67 5.90 7.22 7.60
N GLY A 68 6.84 6.27 7.65
CA GLY A 68 7.37 5.73 8.90
C GLY A 68 7.94 6.82 9.79
N ASP A 69 8.83 7.65 9.24
CA ASP A 69 9.47 8.74 9.97
C ASP A 69 8.44 9.75 10.50
N ALA A 70 7.46 10.14 9.68
CA ALA A 70 6.41 11.07 10.08
C ALA A 70 5.50 10.51 11.19
N LEU A 71 5.18 9.22 11.13
CA LEU A 71 4.38 8.56 12.16
C LEU A 71 5.16 8.40 13.47
N ASP A 72 6.46 8.11 13.41
CA ASP A 72 7.31 8.05 14.59
C ASP A 72 7.47 9.43 15.25
N GLU A 73 7.65 10.50 14.46
CA GLU A 73 7.65 11.88 14.96
C GLU A 73 6.32 12.22 15.64
N GLN A 74 5.19 11.89 15.01
CA GLN A 74 3.86 12.10 15.59
C GLN A 74 3.67 11.28 16.87
N ARG A 75 4.13 10.03 16.90
CA ARG A 75 4.08 9.17 18.09
C ARG A 75 4.87 9.80 19.23
N MET A 76 6.09 10.29 18.99
CA MET A 76 6.88 10.99 20.01
C MET A 76 6.18 12.24 20.55
N SER A 77 5.48 12.97 19.68
CA SER A 77 4.68 14.14 20.07
C SER A 77 3.47 13.77 20.95
N LEU A 78 2.84 12.61 20.72
CA LEU A 78 1.71 12.13 21.52
C LEU A 78 2.16 11.46 22.84
N THR A 79 3.34 10.86 22.87
CA THR A 79 3.83 10.17 24.07
C THR A 79 4.53 11.11 25.06
N SER A 80 4.89 12.33 24.69
CA SER A 80 5.54 13.30 25.57
C SER A 80 4.65 14.50 25.90
N CYS A 81 4.60 14.91 27.17
CA CYS A 81 3.83 16.09 27.57
C CYS A 81 4.60 17.37 27.21
N SER A 82 3.98 18.24 26.40
CA SER A 82 4.58 19.52 25.98
C SER A 82 4.85 20.52 27.11
N VAL A 83 4.28 20.32 28.31
CA VAL A 83 4.43 21.22 29.47
C VAL A 83 5.63 20.85 30.34
N CYS A 84 5.94 19.56 30.49
CA CYS A 84 6.97 19.08 31.42
C CYS A 84 7.96 18.08 30.79
N GLY A 85 7.77 17.68 29.53
CA GLY A 85 8.66 16.80 28.78
C GLY A 85 8.66 15.33 29.21
N SER A 86 7.83 14.93 30.19
CA SER A 86 7.73 13.53 30.62
C SER A 86 6.74 12.73 29.79
N ASP A 87 6.91 11.41 29.76
CA ASP A 87 5.97 10.50 29.11
C ASP A 87 4.54 10.72 29.64
N VAL A 88 3.58 10.90 28.74
CA VAL A 88 2.15 11.11 29.05
C VAL A 88 1.60 9.94 29.86
N GLU A 89 2.08 8.72 29.62
CA GLU A 89 1.73 7.53 30.40
C GLU A 89 2.16 7.61 31.88
N ARG A 90 3.17 8.42 32.22
CA ARG A 90 3.54 8.65 33.62
C ARG A 90 2.56 9.60 34.31
N HIS A 91 1.84 10.46 33.58
CA HIS A 91 0.90 11.41 34.17
C HIS A 91 -0.31 10.73 34.80
N THR A 92 -0.82 9.66 34.20
CA THR A 92 -1.93 8.88 34.78
C THR A 92 -1.51 8.21 36.09
N ALA A 93 -0.29 7.65 36.14
CA ALA A 93 0.26 7.05 37.35
C ALA A 93 0.52 8.07 38.49
N PHE A 94 0.91 9.31 38.17
CA PHE A 94 1.08 10.39 39.17
C PHE A 94 -0.26 11.02 39.59
N ALA A 95 -1.24 11.14 38.68
CA ALA A 95 -2.58 11.62 38.99
C ALA A 95 -3.30 10.67 39.96
N ASP A 96 -3.19 9.36 39.76
CA ASP A 96 -3.76 8.36 40.66
C ASP A 96 -3.14 8.41 42.07
N ARG A 97 -1.82 8.63 42.16
CA ARG A 97 -1.16 8.82 43.46
C ARG A 97 -1.57 10.12 44.15
N ARG A 98 -1.81 11.19 43.42
CA ARG A 98 -2.28 12.48 43.99
C ARG A 98 -3.72 12.37 44.49
N ALA A 99 -4.60 11.73 43.72
CA ALA A 99 -6.00 11.47 44.09
C ALA A 99 -6.15 10.51 45.29
N MET A 100 -5.18 9.62 45.52
CA MET A 100 -5.10 8.77 46.72
C MET A 100 -4.37 9.43 47.90
N GLY A 101 -3.38 10.29 47.64
CA GLY A 101 -2.59 10.97 48.67
C GLY A 101 -3.36 12.06 49.42
N GLU A 102 -4.23 12.80 48.73
CA GLU A 102 -5.10 13.82 49.35
C GLU A 102 -6.17 13.22 50.28
N ARG A 103 -6.59 11.96 50.04
CA ARG A 103 -7.51 11.28 50.97
C ARG A 103 -6.87 10.92 52.30
N ARG A 104 -5.54 10.73 52.36
CA ARG A 104 -4.85 10.38 53.61
C ARG A 104 -4.59 11.58 54.51
N THR A 105 -4.39 12.78 53.95
CA THR A 105 -4.13 13.99 54.75
C THR A 105 -5.40 14.73 55.19
N GLY A 106 -6.54 14.49 54.53
CA GLY A 106 -7.84 15.09 54.91
C GLY A 106 -8.63 14.33 55.99
N ALA A 107 -8.25 13.09 56.33
CA ALA A 107 -8.98 12.27 57.28
C ALA A 107 -8.68 12.58 58.76
N GLU A 108 -7.50 13.15 59.08
CA GLU A 108 -7.10 13.38 60.47
C GLU A 108 -7.58 14.72 61.06
N ARG A 109 -8.15 15.63 60.26
CA ARG A 109 -8.59 16.96 60.73
C ARG A 109 -10.08 17.08 61.07
N ARG A 110 -10.86 16.00 60.99
CA ARG A 110 -12.29 15.99 61.34
C ARG A 110 -12.56 15.03 62.49
N ASN A 111 -12.00 15.31 63.67
CA ASN A 111 -12.35 14.62 64.91
C ASN A 111 -12.45 15.59 66.10
N LEU A 112 -13.03 16.77 65.86
CA LEU A 112 -13.50 17.65 66.91
C LEU A 112 -14.85 18.23 66.50
N GLY A 113 -15.93 17.69 67.07
CA GLY A 113 -17.14 18.46 67.29
C GLY A 113 -18.44 17.89 66.71
N HIS A 114 -19.25 17.37 67.63
CA HIS A 114 -20.70 17.56 67.75
C HIS A 114 -21.67 16.65 66.98
N SER A 115 -22.50 16.01 67.81
CA SER A 115 -23.64 15.15 67.52
C SER A 115 -24.90 15.88 67.05
N ALA A 116 -25.74 15.09 66.35
CA ALA A 116 -27.21 15.07 66.33
C ALA A 116 -28.00 16.26 65.75
N ALA A 117 -28.75 16.03 64.66
CA ALA A 117 -30.19 15.74 64.68
C ALA A 117 -30.86 15.91 63.28
N GLU A 118 -31.71 14.92 62.96
CA GLU A 118 -32.89 14.83 62.07
C GLU A 118 -33.22 15.86 60.97
N GLY A 119 -33.61 15.31 59.80
CA GLY A 119 -34.46 15.94 58.77
C GLY A 119 -34.48 15.16 57.43
N PRO A 120 -35.65 14.68 56.91
CA PRO A 120 -35.73 13.65 55.85
C PRO A 120 -36.21 14.21 54.47
N PRO A 121 -36.62 13.35 53.50
CA PRO A 121 -35.89 13.04 52.27
C PRO A 121 -36.40 13.81 51.03
N ASP A 122 -35.57 13.97 50.00
CA ASP A 122 -36.03 14.46 48.71
C ASP A 122 -35.62 13.56 47.54
N LEU A 123 -36.55 13.47 46.60
CA LEU A 123 -36.76 12.41 45.61
C LEU A 123 -35.89 12.52 44.34
N GLY A 124 -35.52 11.36 43.78
CA GLY A 124 -35.21 11.16 42.35
C GLY A 124 -33.71 11.07 42.00
N PRO A 125 -33.32 10.44 40.87
CA PRO A 125 -34.12 10.30 39.64
C PRO A 125 -34.34 8.86 39.16
N ALA A 126 -35.35 8.72 38.30
CA ALA A 126 -35.66 7.53 37.52
C ALA A 126 -34.42 7.03 36.75
N SER A 127 -34.16 5.73 36.86
CA SER A 127 -33.20 5.01 36.02
C SER A 127 -33.72 5.00 34.58
N PHE A 128 -33.00 5.68 33.69
CA PHE A 128 -33.17 5.50 32.26
C PHE A 128 -32.53 4.17 31.86
N ASP A 129 -33.34 3.21 31.43
CA ASP A 129 -32.90 1.89 30.99
C ASP A 129 -32.54 1.95 29.49
N TRP A 130 -31.26 1.68 29.18
CA TRP A 130 -30.70 1.75 27.84
C TRP A 130 -30.83 0.44 27.05
N THR A 131 -31.55 -0.57 27.57
CA THR A 131 -31.53 -1.93 26.98
C THR A 131 -32.66 -2.27 26.01
N THR A 132 -33.52 -1.32 25.63
CA THR A 132 -34.51 -1.53 24.56
C THR A 132 -34.16 -0.73 23.31
N GLY A 133 -33.46 -1.39 22.38
CA GLY A 133 -33.34 -0.92 21.00
C GLY A 133 -34.61 -1.25 20.21
N PRO A 134 -35.11 -0.38 19.32
CA PRO A 134 -36.27 -0.71 18.50
C PRO A 134 -35.85 -1.60 17.33
N GLU A 135 -36.48 -2.78 17.29
CA GLU A 135 -36.63 -3.61 16.10
C GLU A 135 -37.45 -2.85 15.04
N THR A 136 -36.88 -2.67 13.85
CA THR A 136 -37.54 -2.80 12.53
C THR A 136 -36.49 -2.77 11.43
#